data_AF-A0A2S2NHU3-F1
#
_entry.id   AF-A0A2S2NHU3-F1
#
_cell.length_a   1.000
_cell.length_b   1.000
_cell.length_c   1.000
_cell.angle_alpha   90.00
_cell.angle_beta   90.00
_cell.angle_gamma   90.00
#
_symmetry.space_group_name_H-M   'P 1'
#
loop_
_entity.id
_entity.type
_entity.pdbx_description
1 polymer ?
#
loop_
_entity_poly.entity_id
_entity_poly.type
_entity_poly.pdbx_seq_one_letter_code
_entity_poly.pdbx_strand_id
1 'polypeptide(L)'
;IKSDNSFQKLLVCELARTGGKSLPNMIYKIMKKVFSDKVLTEYTYYGLRNKNNFSILSINKAIFEAIKKSKFKSCCDDEIITAVGKWLTSAKGRLEKKNQM
;
A
#
# COMPACT_ATOMS: atom_id res chain seq x y z
N ILE A 1 19.39 2.86 12.37
CA ILE A 1 19.45 2.52 10.93
C ILE A 1 19.52 3.85 10.17
N LYS A 2 20.66 4.20 9.56
CA LYS A 2 20.74 5.38 8.68
C LYS A 2 19.87 5.06 7.45
N SER A 3 18.76 5.76 7.29
CA SER A 3 17.91 5.64 6.11
C SER A 3 18.74 6.01 4.89
N ASP A 4 19.00 5.05 4.00
CA ASP A 4 19.56 5.37 2.70
C ASP A 4 18.50 6.12 1.90
N ASN A 5 18.56 7.45 2.00
CA ASN A 5 17.65 8.36 1.31
C ASN A 5 17.62 8.11 -0.20
N SER A 6 18.68 7.51 -0.77
CA SER A 6 18.74 7.14 -2.18
C SER A 6 17.81 5.98 -2.49
N PHE A 7 17.85 4.92 -1.67
CA PHE A 7 16.94 3.78 -1.81
C PHE A 7 15.47 4.21 -1.64
N GLN A 8 15.16 5.03 -0.63
CA GLN A 8 13.79 5.50 -0.44
C GLN A 8 13.29 6.30 -1.65
N LYS A 9 14.12 7.18 -2.23
CA LYS A 9 13.77 7.92 -3.45
C LYS A 9 13.53 6.99 -4.64
N LEU A 10 14.39 5.98 -4.83
CA LEU A 10 14.23 4.99 -5.90
C LEU A 10 12.94 4.19 -5.73
N LEU A 11 12.64 3.75 -4.51
CA LEU A 11 11.40 3.06 -4.19
C LEU A 11 10.19 3.93 -4.53
N VAL A 12 10.17 5.18 -4.09
CA VAL A 12 9.07 6.12 -4.39
C VAL A 12 8.89 6.30 -5.90
N CYS A 13 9.98 6.44 -6.66
CA CYS A 13 9.92 6.54 -8.12
C CYS A 13 9.38 5.25 -8.77
N GLU A 14 9.81 4.07 -8.31
CA GLU A 14 9.30 2.76 -8.77
C GLU A 14 7.80 2.62 -8.49
N LEU A 15 7.36 3.00 -7.30
CA LEU A 15 5.95 2.96 -6.91
C LEU A 15 5.13 3.94 -7.76
N ALA A 16 5.62 5.16 -7.97
CA ALA A 16 4.95 6.17 -8.79
C ALA A 16 4.79 5.69 -10.24
N ARG A 17 5.83 5.07 -10.80
CA ARG A 17 5.83 4.50 -12.16
C ARG A 17 4.83 3.37 -12.37
N THR A 18 4.38 2.70 -11.30
CA THR A 18 3.33 1.67 -11.40
C THR A 18 2.04 2.24 -12.02
N GLY A 19 1.71 3.49 -11.71
CA GLY A 19 0.56 4.21 -12.25
C GLY A 19 -0.78 3.50 -12.02
N GLY A 20 -1.83 3.99 -12.66
CA GLY A 20 -3.17 3.40 -12.56
C GLY A 20 -4.20 4.21 -13.34
N LYS A 21 -5.30 3.54 -13.69
CA LYS A 21 -6.42 4.21 -14.37
C LYS A 21 -7.13 5.16 -13.40
N SER A 22 -7.30 4.74 -12.14
CA SER A 22 -7.84 5.49 -11.01
C SER A 22 -6.94 5.37 -9.78
N LEU A 23 -7.16 6.21 -8.75
CA LEU A 23 -6.39 6.16 -7.49
C LEU A 23 -6.49 4.79 -6.80
N PRO A 24 -7.68 4.19 -6.60
CA PRO A 24 -7.79 2.84 -6.04
C PRO A 24 -7.07 1.78 -6.90
N ASN A 25 -7.10 1.93 -8.22
CA ASN A 25 -6.40 1.00 -9.12
C ASN A 25 -4.87 1.12 -9.01
N MET A 26 -4.34 2.34 -8.84
CA MET A 26 -2.91 2.54 -8.61
C MET A 26 -2.47 1.91 -7.28
N ILE A 27 -3.22 2.18 -6.20
CA ILE A 27 -2.97 1.60 -4.88
C ILE A 27 -3.04 0.07 -4.94
N TYR A 28 -4.06 -0.50 -5.58
CA TYR A 28 -4.16 -1.93 -5.84
C TYR A 28 -2.89 -2.50 -6.48
N LYS A 29 -2.41 -1.88 -7.57
CA LYS A 29 -1.24 -2.37 -8.30
C LYS A 29 0.02 -2.30 -7.44
N ILE A 30 0.20 -1.21 -6.70
CA ILE A 30 1.32 -1.04 -5.77
C ILE A 30 1.27 -2.13 -4.69
N MET A 31 0.16 -2.27 -3.99
CA MET A 31 0.04 -3.22 -2.88
C MET A 31 0.25 -4.67 -3.34
N LYS A 32 -0.30 -5.05 -4.51
CA LYS A 32 -0.10 -6.37 -5.11
C LYS A 32 1.35 -6.63 -5.52
N LYS A 33 2.08 -5.61 -5.95
CA LYS A 33 3.49 -5.71 -6.36
C LYS A 33 4.43 -5.86 -5.17
N VAL A 34 4.14 -5.15 -4.06
CA VAL A 34 5.05 -5.06 -2.91
C VAL A 34 4.82 -6.19 -1.90
N PHE A 35 3.57 -6.64 -1.73
CA PHE A 35 3.22 -7.55 -0.65
C PHE A 35 2.54 -8.82 -1.13
N SER A 36 2.79 -9.90 -0.40
CA SER A 36 1.95 -11.10 -0.47
C SER A 36 0.76 -10.97 0.47
N ASP A 37 -0.35 -11.64 0.12
CA ASP A 37 -1.54 -11.64 0.98
C ASP A 37 -1.24 -12.26 2.36
N LYS A 38 -0.30 -13.20 2.46
CA LYS A 38 0.17 -13.78 3.74
C LYS A 38 0.77 -12.74 4.69
N VAL A 39 1.47 -11.74 4.16
CA VAL A 39 1.99 -10.64 4.99
C VAL A 39 0.86 -9.70 5.35
N LEU A 40 -0.01 -9.36 4.40
CA LEU A 40 -1.10 -8.39 4.61
C LEU A 40 -2.16 -8.86 5.61
N THR A 41 -2.30 -10.17 5.86
CA THR A 41 -3.23 -10.68 6.89
C THR A 41 -2.87 -10.24 8.30
N GLU A 42 -1.60 -9.91 8.56
CA GLU A 42 -1.09 -9.53 9.88
C GLU A 42 -1.26 -8.05 10.19
N TYR A 43 -1.84 -7.27 9.26
CA TYR A 43 -1.96 -5.82 9.38
C TYR A 43 -3.40 -5.36 9.24
N THR A 44 -3.72 -4.27 9.95
CA THR A 44 -4.78 -3.34 9.54
C THR A 44 -4.16 -1.94 9.41
N TYR A 45 -4.90 -0.98 8.85
CA TYR A 45 -4.32 0.34 8.64
C TYR A 45 -3.84 1.00 9.94
N TYR A 46 -4.63 0.91 11.02
CA TYR A 46 -4.31 1.50 12.34
C TYR A 46 -4.03 0.48 13.46
N GLY A 47 -3.80 -0.80 13.14
CA GLY A 47 -3.47 -1.81 14.15
C GLY A 47 -4.65 -2.28 15.02
N LEU A 48 -5.85 -2.32 14.46
CA LEU A 48 -7.05 -2.85 15.10
C LEU A 48 -7.05 -4.38 15.17
N ARG A 49 -7.80 -4.93 16.13
CA ARG A 49 -8.06 -6.38 16.30
C ARG A 49 -6.77 -7.21 16.46
N ASN A 50 -5.85 -6.74 17.31
CA ASN A 50 -4.55 -7.39 17.58
C ASN A 50 -3.67 -7.57 16.33
N LYS A 51 -3.88 -6.76 15.29
CA LYS A 51 -3.03 -6.73 14.10
C LYS A 51 -2.03 -5.59 14.19
N ASN A 52 -0.96 -5.70 13.42
CA ASN A 52 0.06 -4.67 13.33
C ASN A 52 -0.47 -3.40 12.63
N ASN A 53 0.07 -2.25 13.02
CA ASN A 53 -0.28 -0.96 12.45
C ASN A 53 0.50 -0.72 11.15
N PHE A 54 -0.21 -0.67 10.02
CA PHE A 54 0.41 -0.40 8.72
C PHE A 54 0.80 1.07 8.52
N SER A 55 0.06 2.01 9.12
CA SER A 55 0.24 3.44 8.86
C SER A 55 1.62 3.96 9.28
N ILE A 56 2.22 3.34 10.30
CA ILE A 56 3.53 3.67 10.84
C ILE A 56 4.70 3.08 10.03
N LEU A 57 4.44 2.18 9.07
CA LEU A 57 5.49 1.58 8.27
C LEU A 57 6.06 2.58 7.27
N SER A 58 7.39 2.58 7.07
CA SER A 58 8.04 3.46 6.09
C SER A 58 7.52 3.26 4.65
N ILE A 59 7.07 2.06 4.32
CA ILE A 59 6.45 1.77 3.02
C ILE A 59 5.12 2.50 2.83
N ASN A 60 4.34 2.74 3.90
CA ASN A 60 3.13 3.54 3.81
C ASN A 60 3.47 4.98 3.41
N LYS A 61 4.49 5.58 4.06
CA LYS A 61 5.01 6.89 3.67
C LYS A 61 5.45 6.92 2.20
N ALA A 62 6.16 5.89 1.73
CA ALA A 62 6.56 5.80 0.33
C ALA A 62 5.37 5.70 -0.65
N ILE A 63 4.29 5.01 -0.27
CA ILE A 63 3.06 4.94 -1.07
C ILE A 63 2.43 6.34 -1.21
N PHE A 64 2.33 7.11 -0.12
CA PHE A 64 1.81 8.48 -0.18
C PHE A 64 2.67 9.38 -1.06
N GLU A 65 3.99 9.34 -0.89
CA GLU A 65 4.92 10.13 -1.72
C GLU A 65 4.83 9.74 -3.20
N ALA A 66 4.64 8.46 -3.51
CA ALA A 66 4.46 7.97 -4.87
C ALA A 66 3.14 8.48 -5.50
N ILE A 67 2.05 8.48 -4.73
CA ILE A 67 0.75 9.02 -5.19
C ILE A 67 0.85 10.52 -5.41
N LYS A 68 1.51 11.26 -4.50
CA LYS A 68 1.76 12.70 -4.62
C LYS A 68 2.64 13.07 -5.83
N LYS A 69 3.47 12.14 -6.32
CA LYS A 69 4.25 12.28 -7.58
C LYS A 69 3.49 11.85 -8.84
N SER A 70 2.30 11.29 -8.71
CA SER A 70 1.51 10.77 -9.83
C SER A 70 0.50 11.79 -10.34
N LYS A 71 -0.33 11.39 -11.34
CA LYS A 71 -1.48 12.19 -11.79
C LYS A 71 -2.54 12.44 -10.71
N PHE A 72 -2.48 11.71 -9.59
CA PHE A 72 -3.40 11.85 -8.44
C PHE A 72 -2.85 12.75 -7.34
N LYS A 73 -1.90 13.65 -7.64
CA LYS A 73 -1.22 14.52 -6.66
C LYS A 73 -2.13 15.36 -5.76
N SER A 74 -3.37 15.61 -6.17
CA SER A 74 -4.35 16.45 -5.47
C SER A 74 -5.42 15.64 -4.72
N CYS A 75 -5.30 14.32 -4.62
CA CYS A 75 -6.28 13.51 -3.87
C CYS A 75 -6.20 13.77 -2.37
N CYS A 76 -7.31 13.53 -1.67
CA CYS A 76 -7.33 13.62 -0.22
C CYS A 76 -6.57 12.44 0.41
N ASP A 77 -5.84 12.68 1.48
CA ASP A 77 -5.12 11.63 2.21
C ASP A 77 -6.09 10.53 2.69
N ASP A 78 -7.32 10.87 3.08
CA ASP A 78 -8.36 9.90 3.47
C ASP A 78 -8.77 8.94 2.35
N GLU A 79 -8.73 9.37 1.09
CA GLU A 79 -9.01 8.50 -0.05
C GLU A 79 -7.91 7.43 -0.21
N ILE A 80 -6.65 7.82 0.02
CA ILE A 80 -5.49 6.92 0.03
C ILE A 80 -5.64 5.92 1.17
N ILE A 81 -5.88 6.41 2.39
CA ILE A 81 -6.07 5.60 3.60
C ILE A 81 -7.16 4.56 3.38
N THR A 82 -8.31 5.00 2.86
CA THR A 82 -9.47 4.14 2.61
C THR A 82 -9.14 3.04 1.60
N ALA A 83 -8.45 3.37 0.50
CA ALA A 83 -8.09 2.39 -0.51
C ALA A 83 -7.05 1.37 0.00
N VAL A 84 -6.03 1.83 0.74
CA VAL A 84 -5.04 0.93 1.37
C VAL A 84 -5.71 0.03 2.40
N GLY A 85 -6.54 0.60 3.28
CA GLY A 85 -7.27 -0.12 4.32
C GLY A 85 -8.21 -1.19 3.76
N LYS A 86 -8.94 -0.89 2.68
CA LYS A 86 -9.75 -1.87 1.94
C LYS A 86 -8.89 -3.02 1.42
N TRP A 87 -7.74 -2.72 0.81
CA TRP A 87 -6.85 -3.75 0.30
C TRP A 87 -6.30 -4.67 1.39
N LEU A 88 -5.89 -4.11 2.54
CA LEU A 88 -5.44 -4.86 3.72
C LEU A 88 -6.53 -5.79 4.25
N THR A 89 -7.74 -5.26 4.47
CA THR A 89 -8.85 -6.02 5.06
C THR A 89 -9.28 -7.19 4.17
N SER A 90 -9.20 -7.04 2.85
CA SER A 90 -9.54 -8.10 1.89
C SER A 90 -8.45 -9.17 1.72
N ALA A 91 -7.27 -9.06 2.36
CA ALA A 91 -6.15 -9.99 2.17
C ALA A 91 -6.50 -11.44 2.52
N LYS A 92 -7.21 -11.66 3.64
CA LYS A 92 -7.63 -13.00 4.06
C LYS A 92 -8.50 -13.68 3.00
N GLY A 93 -9.52 -12.98 2.51
CA GLY A 93 -10.40 -13.52 1.46
C GLY A 93 -9.69 -13.78 0.14
N ARG A 94 -8.69 -12.96 -0.23
CA ARG A 94 -7.85 -13.22 -1.42
C ARG A 94 -6.98 -14.47 -1.24
N LEU A 95 -6.42 -14.69 -0.05
CA LEU A 95 -5.60 -15.84 0.25
C LEU A 95 -6.43 -17.14 0.21
N GLU A 96 -7.61 -17.14 0.81
CA GLU A 96 -8.54 -18.28 0.79
C GLU A 96 -8.95 -18.64 -0.65
N LYS A 97 -9.32 -17.63 -1.45
CA LYS A 97 -9.67 -17.84 -2.86
C LYS A 97 -8.53 -18.45 -3.67
N LYS A 98 -7.28 -18.07 -3.39
CA LYS A 98 -6.10 -18.61 -4.09
C LYS A 98 -5.83 -20.08 -3.75
N ASN A 99 -6.20 -20.52 -2.55
CA ASN A 99 -5.99 -21.91 -2.11
C ASN A 99 -7.12 -22.86 -2.57
N GLN A 100 -8.22 -22.34 -3.10
CA GLN A 100 -9.35 -23.10 -3.66
C GLN A 100 -9.23 -23.32 -5.18
N MET A 101 -8.23 -22.72 -5.83
CA MET A 101 -7.92 -22.87 -7.26
C MET A 101 -6.68 -23.74 -7.42
#